data_AF-A0A1L6I8E0-F1
#
_entry.id   AF-A0A1L6I8E0-F1
#
_cell.length_a   1.000
_cell.length_b   1.000
_cell.length_c   1.000
_cell.angle_alpha   90.00
_cell.angle_beta   90.00
_cell.angle_gamma   90.00
#
_symmetry.space_group_name_H-M   'P 1'
#
loop_
_entity.id
_entity.type
_entity.pdbx_description
1 polymer ?
#
loop_
_entity_poly.entity_id
_entity_poly.type
_entity_poly.pdbx_seq_one_letter_code
_entity_poly.pdbx_strand_id
1 'polypeptide(L)'
;MKRKEFDYDMVREAYLAGSSLNQIASEMGLDDEDVRRALIRMGVPRRPRGAGAGQLNHQFKGGTRQRKDGYLVQRGNRAKQLEHRVIAEKALGRPLKRSEDVHHVNFDGGDNGNTNLVICTHTYHMELHARMRRHPYWSQVEADYRNKQRGNK
;
A
#
# COMPACT_ATOMS: atom_id res chain seq x y z
N MET A 1 -29.86 18.55 32.57
CA MET A 1 -29.76 17.20 31.95
C MET A 1 -29.64 16.16 33.05
N LYS A 2 -30.53 15.17 33.10
CA LYS A 2 -30.42 14.04 34.04
C LYS A 2 -29.16 13.25 33.68
N ARG A 3 -28.30 12.94 34.65
CA ARG A 3 -27.15 12.05 34.43
C ARG A 3 -27.68 10.68 34.03
N LYS A 4 -27.18 10.10 32.94
CA LYS A 4 -27.30 8.66 32.74
C LYS A 4 -26.47 7.99 33.84
N GLU A 5 -27.08 7.09 34.58
CA GLU A 5 -26.41 6.26 35.57
C GLU A 5 -25.82 5.07 34.80
N PHE A 6 -24.50 5.00 34.73
CA PHE A 6 -23.78 3.92 34.06
C PHE A 6 -22.55 3.54 34.86
N ASP A 7 -22.13 2.28 34.70
CA ASP A 7 -21.00 1.73 35.43
C ASP A 7 -19.70 2.35 34.91
N TYR A 8 -19.12 3.24 35.72
CA TYR A 8 -17.86 3.92 35.43
C TYR A 8 -16.69 2.92 35.34
N ASP A 9 -16.71 1.85 36.14
CA ASP A 9 -15.67 0.82 36.12
C ASP A 9 -15.72 0.05 34.81
N MET A 10 -16.90 -0.32 34.32
CA MET A 10 -17.01 -0.97 32.99
C MET A 10 -16.45 -0.09 31.86
N VAL A 11 -16.69 1.22 31.89
CA VAL A 11 -16.11 2.17 30.92
C VAL A 11 -14.59 2.20 31.00
N ARG A 12 -14.03 2.21 32.22
CA ARG A 12 -12.58 2.15 32.43
C ARG A 12 -12.00 0.86 31.87
N GLU A 13 -12.56 -0.29 32.25
CA GLU A 13 -12.05 -1.60 31.85
C GLU A 13 -12.07 -1.77 30.33
N ALA A 14 -13.17 -1.40 29.67
CA ALA A 14 -13.27 -1.44 28.21
C ALA A 14 -12.27 -0.49 27.53
N TYR A 15 -12.03 0.70 28.11
CA TYR A 15 -11.02 1.63 27.61
C TYR A 15 -9.58 1.16 27.84
N LEU A 16 -9.29 0.46 28.94
CA LEU A 16 -7.97 -0.11 29.17
C LEU A 16 -7.73 -1.33 28.27
N ALA A 17 -8.79 -2.09 27.95
CA ALA A 17 -8.75 -3.25 27.05
C ALA A 17 -8.55 -2.89 25.55
N GLY A 18 -8.59 -1.60 25.19
CA GLY A 18 -8.26 -1.14 23.84
C GLY A 18 -9.44 -0.64 23.01
N SER A 19 -10.68 -0.85 23.45
CA SER A 19 -11.88 -0.36 22.76
C SER A 19 -11.85 1.16 22.60
N SER A 20 -12.26 1.66 21.44
CA SER A 20 -12.30 3.12 21.22
C SER A 20 -13.43 3.76 22.01
N LEU A 21 -13.38 5.09 22.23
CA LEU A 21 -14.49 5.79 22.90
C LEU A 21 -15.83 5.53 22.21
N ASN A 22 -15.83 5.58 20.88
CA ASN A 22 -17.01 5.36 20.07
C ASN A 22 -17.54 3.93 20.21
N GLN A 23 -16.65 2.94 20.26
CA GLN A 23 -17.03 1.55 20.47
C GLN A 23 -17.67 1.33 21.83
N ILE A 24 -17.06 1.88 22.89
CA ILE A 24 -17.59 1.80 24.26
C ILE A 24 -18.95 2.50 24.34
N ALA A 25 -19.07 3.67 23.70
CA ALA A 25 -20.31 4.43 23.63
C ALA A 25 -21.43 3.62 22.95
N SER A 26 -21.13 3.01 21.80
CA SER A 26 -22.08 2.17 21.07
C SER A 26 -22.49 0.92 21.82
N GLU A 27 -21.55 0.24 22.49
CA GLU A 27 -21.81 -1.00 23.24
C GLU A 27 -22.64 -0.73 24.51
N MET A 28 -22.48 0.44 25.13
CA MET A 28 -23.14 0.80 26.39
C MET A 28 -24.37 1.72 26.21
N GLY A 29 -24.73 2.09 24.97
CA GLY A 29 -25.84 3.02 24.71
C GLY A 29 -25.58 4.45 25.24
N LEU A 30 -24.30 4.82 25.31
CA LEU A 30 -23.82 6.12 25.77
C LEU A 30 -23.40 6.99 24.59
N ASP A 31 -23.23 8.28 24.86
CA ASP A 31 -22.57 9.20 23.93
C ASP A 31 -21.04 9.13 24.15
N ASP A 32 -20.24 9.31 23.11
CA ASP A 32 -18.78 9.24 23.23
C ASP A 32 -18.21 10.36 24.11
N GLU A 33 -18.91 11.50 24.20
CA GLU A 33 -18.64 12.57 25.14
C GLU A 33 -18.90 12.16 26.59
N ASP A 34 -19.92 11.34 26.84
CA ASP A 34 -20.21 10.81 28.18
C ASP A 34 -19.14 9.81 28.62
N VAL A 35 -18.69 8.93 27.71
CA VAL A 35 -17.55 8.03 27.92
C VAL A 35 -16.27 8.84 28.18
N ARG A 36 -16.05 9.93 27.43
CA ARG A 36 -14.89 10.81 27.61
C ARG A 36 -14.90 11.48 28.99
N ARG A 37 -16.05 12.02 29.42
CA ARG A 37 -16.22 12.67 30.73
C ARG A 37 -16.04 11.67 31.87
N ALA A 38 -16.53 10.45 31.71
CA ALA A 38 -16.33 9.36 32.66
C ALA A 38 -14.84 9.07 32.89
N LEU A 39 -14.07 8.90 31.82
CA LEU A 39 -12.62 8.64 31.93
C LEU A 39 -11.87 9.80 32.61
N ILE A 40 -12.23 11.05 32.31
CA ILE A 40 -11.62 12.23 32.96
C ILE A 40 -11.93 12.24 34.47
N ARG A 41 -13.18 11.97 34.85
CA ARG A 41 -13.59 11.94 36.25
C ARG A 41 -12.85 10.86 37.05
N MET A 42 -12.55 9.72 36.42
CA MET A 42 -11.77 8.65 37.03
C MET A 42 -10.25 8.89 37.01
N GLY A 43 -9.80 10.03 36.47
CA GLY A 43 -8.37 10.33 36.34
C GLY A 43 -7.64 9.43 35.34
N VAL A 44 -8.36 8.75 34.44
CA VAL A 44 -7.76 7.88 33.43
C VAL A 44 -7.12 8.75 32.36
N PRO A 45 -5.78 8.68 32.17
CA PRO A 45 -5.12 9.48 31.16
C PRO A 45 -5.57 9.07 29.76
N ARG A 46 -5.69 10.06 28.88
CA ARG A 46 -6.04 9.82 27.47
C ARG A 46 -4.91 9.08 26.77
N ARG A 47 -5.26 8.10 25.94
CA ARG A 47 -4.29 7.51 24.99
C ARG A 47 -3.62 8.64 24.20
N PRO A 48 -2.29 8.61 24.03
CA PRO A 48 -1.58 9.63 23.29
C PRO A 48 -2.11 9.75 21.85
N ARG A 49 -2.13 10.97 21.30
CA ARG A 49 -2.48 11.18 19.89
C ARG A 49 -1.55 10.35 19.01
N GLY A 50 -2.12 9.57 18.08
CA GLY A 50 -1.35 8.66 17.20
C GLY A 50 -1.12 7.25 17.75
N ALA A 51 -1.73 6.87 18.89
CA ALA A 51 -1.63 5.51 19.44
C ALA A 51 -2.21 4.40 18.55
N GLY A 52 -3.08 4.74 17.60
CA GLY A 52 -3.27 3.91 16.43
C GLY A 52 -2.10 4.19 15.51
N ALA A 53 -0.97 3.49 15.63
CA ALA A 53 0.08 3.46 14.62
C ALA A 53 0.41 1.98 14.37
N GLY A 54 -0.04 1.41 13.26
CA GLY A 54 0.00 -0.03 13.05
C GLY A 54 -1.10 -0.54 12.12
N GLN A 55 -1.25 -1.85 11.93
CA GLN A 55 -2.37 -2.40 11.15
C GLN A 55 -3.77 -2.07 11.76
N LEU A 56 -3.81 -1.58 13.00
CA LEU A 56 -4.99 -1.09 13.71
C LEU A 56 -5.08 0.45 13.74
N ASN A 57 -4.11 1.13 13.13
CA ASN A 57 -4.25 2.51 12.68
C ASN A 57 -4.92 2.48 11.32
N HIS A 58 -5.98 3.26 11.14
CA HIS A 58 -6.53 3.53 9.81
C HIS A 58 -5.50 4.18 8.84
N GLN A 59 -4.39 4.74 9.36
CA GLN A 59 -3.30 5.37 8.59
C GLN A 59 -2.01 4.53 8.43
N PHE A 60 -1.94 3.24 8.82
CA PHE A 60 -0.69 2.45 8.68
C PHE A 60 -0.91 1.11 7.98
N LYS A 61 -0.04 0.69 7.06
CA LYS A 61 1.11 1.34 6.38
C LYS A 61 1.11 0.73 4.99
N GLY A 62 1.01 1.55 3.95
CA GLY A 62 0.87 1.13 2.55
C GLY A 62 1.44 -0.25 2.27
N GLY A 63 2.69 -0.53 2.64
CA GLY A 63 3.21 -1.88 2.91
C GLY A 63 4.68 -1.94 2.56
N THR A 64 5.35 -0.82 2.83
CA THR A 64 6.66 -0.54 2.33
C THR A 64 7.69 -1.14 3.27
N ARG A 65 8.59 -1.97 2.74
CA ARG A 65 9.62 -2.68 3.47
C ARG A 65 10.96 -2.56 2.77
N GLN A 66 11.97 -2.07 3.49
CA GLN A 66 13.36 -2.11 3.06
C GLN A 66 13.92 -3.52 3.25
N ARG A 67 14.54 -4.07 2.20
CA ARG A 67 15.25 -5.34 2.22
C ARG A 67 16.70 -5.14 2.68
N LYS A 68 17.31 -6.22 3.17
CA LYS A 68 18.69 -6.25 3.69
C LYS A 68 19.77 -6.15 2.61
N ASP A 69 19.41 -6.34 1.34
CA ASP A 69 20.24 -6.15 0.15
C ASP A 69 20.16 -4.71 -0.40
N GLY A 70 19.42 -3.83 0.28
CA GLY A 70 19.23 -2.43 -0.08
C GLY A 70 17.92 -2.12 -0.83
N TYR A 71 17.19 -3.12 -1.32
CA TYR A 71 16.01 -2.86 -2.17
C TYR A 71 14.75 -2.51 -1.36
N LEU A 72 14.15 -1.36 -1.65
CA LEU A 72 12.96 -0.82 -1.00
C LEU A 72 11.68 -1.23 -1.74
N VAL A 73 10.82 -2.00 -1.11
CA VAL A 73 9.50 -2.36 -1.67
C VAL A 73 8.51 -1.35 -1.13
N GLN A 74 7.78 -0.58 -1.96
CA GLN A 74 6.60 0.20 -1.55
C GLN A 74 5.31 -0.55 -1.94
N ARG A 75 4.16 -0.30 -1.30
CA ARG A 75 2.88 -0.62 -1.96
C ARG A 75 2.41 0.57 -2.79
N GLY A 76 2.11 0.30 -4.06
CA GLY A 76 1.79 1.25 -5.14
C GLY A 76 2.50 0.85 -6.45
N ASN A 77 2.32 1.57 -7.57
CA ASN A 77 2.86 1.18 -8.89
C ASN A 77 4.41 1.02 -8.95
N ARG A 78 5.15 1.67 -8.03
CA ARG A 78 6.60 1.42 -7.84
C ARG A 78 6.92 0.00 -7.35
N ALA A 79 5.97 -0.67 -6.67
CA ALA A 79 6.07 -2.09 -6.32
C ALA A 79 6.19 -2.94 -7.58
N LYS A 80 5.28 -2.74 -8.54
CA LYS A 80 5.21 -3.48 -9.79
C LYS A 80 6.47 -3.29 -10.64
N GLN A 81 7.00 -2.07 -10.65
CA GLN A 81 8.27 -1.77 -11.32
C GLN A 81 9.50 -2.42 -10.67
N LEU A 82 9.44 -2.73 -9.39
CA LEU A 82 10.51 -3.46 -8.70
C LEU A 82 10.26 -4.96 -8.72
N GLU A 83 9.01 -5.39 -8.75
CA GLU A 83 8.58 -6.78 -8.76
C GLU A 83 9.03 -7.49 -10.03
N HIS A 84 8.80 -6.91 -11.22
CA HIS A 84 9.29 -7.51 -12.46
C HIS A 84 10.82 -7.64 -12.46
N ARG A 85 11.52 -6.68 -11.86
CA ARG A 85 12.99 -6.69 -11.79
C ARG A 85 13.46 -7.80 -10.86
N VAL A 86 12.81 -7.97 -9.71
CA VAL A 86 13.09 -9.06 -8.78
C VAL A 86 12.78 -10.42 -9.40
N ILE A 87 11.68 -10.56 -10.15
CA ILE A 87 11.31 -11.78 -10.85
C ILE A 87 12.35 -12.11 -11.93
N ALA A 88 12.75 -11.12 -12.73
CA ALA A 88 13.77 -11.26 -13.75
C ALA A 88 15.15 -11.64 -13.16
N GLU A 89 15.59 -10.97 -12.09
CA GLU A 89 16.84 -11.30 -11.37
C GLU A 89 16.83 -12.72 -10.84
N LYS A 90 15.69 -13.17 -10.31
CA LYS A 90 15.50 -14.52 -9.81
C LYS A 90 15.54 -15.55 -10.94
N ALA A 91 14.87 -15.28 -12.06
CA ALA A 91 14.88 -16.16 -13.24
C ALA A 91 16.28 -16.25 -13.88
N LEU A 92 17.02 -15.14 -13.87
CA LEU A 92 18.38 -15.04 -14.40
C LEU A 92 19.43 -15.68 -13.48
N GLY A 93 19.10 -15.91 -12.21
CA GLY A 93 20.01 -16.48 -11.21
C GLY A 93 21.13 -15.53 -10.76
N ARG A 94 21.03 -14.24 -11.09
CA ARG A 94 21.96 -13.19 -10.65
C ARG A 94 21.28 -11.82 -10.64
N PRO A 95 21.84 -10.84 -9.92
CA PRO A 95 21.41 -9.46 -10.06
C PRO A 95 21.50 -9.00 -11.51
N LEU A 96 20.50 -8.21 -11.92
CA LEU A 96 20.50 -7.56 -13.22
C LEU A 96 21.59 -6.51 -13.16
N LYS A 97 22.40 -6.48 -14.22
CA LYS A 97 23.38 -5.42 -14.41
C LYS A 97 22.65 -4.10 -14.59
N ARG A 98 23.37 -3.01 -14.34
CA ARG A 98 22.84 -1.66 -14.55
C ARG A 98 22.46 -1.38 -16.00
N SER A 99 23.05 -2.12 -16.95
CA SER A 99 22.78 -2.01 -18.39
C SER A 99 21.63 -2.90 -18.88
N GLU A 100 21.01 -3.68 -17.99
CA GLU A 100 19.94 -4.63 -18.31
C GLU A 100 18.59 -4.10 -17.81
N ASP A 101 17.68 -3.95 -18.75
CA ASP A 101 16.29 -3.59 -18.53
C ASP A 101 15.40 -4.83 -18.63
N VAL A 102 14.18 -4.71 -18.10
CA VAL A 102 13.13 -5.73 -18.24
C VAL A 102 11.99 -5.10 -19.02
N HIS A 103 11.62 -5.73 -20.13
CA HIS A 103 10.54 -5.31 -21.01
C HIS A 103 9.31 -6.19 -20.82
N HIS A 104 8.14 -5.58 -20.69
CA HIS A 104 6.84 -6.27 -20.69
C HIS A 104 6.34 -6.43 -22.12
N VAL A 105 6.26 -7.66 -22.62
CA VAL A 105 5.87 -7.96 -24.01
C VAL A 105 4.44 -7.50 -24.32
N ASN A 106 3.52 -7.65 -23.37
CA ASN A 106 2.14 -7.20 -23.51
C ASN A 106 1.90 -5.74 -23.06
N PHE A 107 2.95 -5.02 -22.66
CA PHE A 107 2.91 -3.65 -22.15
C PHE A 107 2.07 -3.42 -20.89
N ASP A 108 1.62 -4.48 -20.23
CA ASP A 108 0.96 -4.40 -18.94
C ASP A 108 1.99 -4.51 -17.82
N GLY A 109 2.35 -3.36 -17.22
CA GLY A 109 3.26 -3.33 -16.07
C GLY A 109 2.73 -4.01 -14.82
N GLY A 110 1.47 -4.47 -14.81
CA GLY A 110 0.90 -5.35 -13.79
C GLY A 110 1.08 -6.84 -14.05
N ASP A 111 1.36 -7.25 -15.28
CA ASP A 111 1.58 -8.64 -15.65
C ASP A 111 3.07 -8.98 -15.58
N ASN A 112 3.50 -9.45 -14.41
CA ASN A 112 4.90 -9.78 -14.17
C ASN A 112 5.23 -11.27 -14.42
N GLY A 113 4.42 -11.98 -15.22
CA GLY A 113 4.68 -13.38 -15.58
C GLY A 113 5.99 -13.54 -16.36
N ASN A 114 6.78 -14.59 -16.08
CA ASN A 114 8.07 -14.81 -16.75
C ASN A 114 7.97 -14.84 -18.29
N THR A 115 6.86 -15.33 -18.83
CA THR A 115 6.58 -15.35 -20.27
C THR A 115 6.34 -13.96 -20.86
N ASN A 116 6.01 -12.98 -20.02
CA ASN A 116 5.75 -11.61 -20.38
C ASN A 116 6.96 -10.70 -20.16
N LEU A 117 8.02 -11.19 -19.51
CA LEU A 117 9.22 -10.40 -19.19
C LEU A 117 10.38 -10.77 -20.11
N VAL A 118 10.99 -9.76 -20.74
CA VAL A 118 12.19 -9.91 -21.56
C VAL A 118 13.32 -9.10 -20.96
N ILE A 119 14.37 -9.78 -20.53
CA ILE A 119 15.61 -9.13 -20.09
C ILE A 119 16.41 -8.73 -21.32
N CYS A 120 16.73 -7.45 -21.45
CA CYS A 120 17.45 -6.95 -22.61
C CYS A 120 18.34 -5.75 -22.26
N THR A 121 19.17 -5.32 -23.19
CA THR A 121 19.93 -4.07 -23.02
C THR A 121 19.01 -2.87 -23.16
N HIS A 122 19.37 -1.76 -22.53
CA HIS A 122 18.63 -0.50 -22.69
C HIS A 122 18.45 -0.09 -24.16
N THR A 123 19.51 -0.26 -24.97
CA THR A 123 19.47 0.02 -26.41
C THR A 123 18.43 -0.85 -27.13
N TYR A 124 18.41 -2.15 -26.84
CA TYR A 124 17.43 -3.06 -27.44
C TYR A 124 16.01 -2.74 -26.98
N HIS A 125 15.82 -2.40 -25.70
CA HIS A 125 14.53 -1.96 -25.19
C HIS A 125 13.99 -0.75 -25.96
N MET A 126 14.83 0.26 -26.20
CA MET A 126 14.45 1.43 -27.01
C MET A 126 14.18 1.06 -28.47
N GLU A 127 14.97 0.15 -29.04
CA GLU A 127 14.77 -0.32 -30.41
C GLU A 127 13.44 -1.06 -30.58
N LEU A 128 13.05 -1.91 -29.62
CA LEU A 128 11.73 -2.56 -29.58
C LEU A 128 10.62 -1.51 -29.64
N HIS A 129 10.66 -0.50 -28.76
CA HIS A 129 9.68 0.60 -28.77
C HIS A 129 9.68 1.41 -30.07
N ALA A 130 10.84 1.57 -30.71
CA ALA A 130 10.94 2.26 -32.00
C ALA A 130 10.33 1.43 -33.14
N ARG A 131 10.61 0.12 -33.19
CA ARG A 131 10.05 -0.81 -34.18
C ARG A 131 8.54 -0.95 -34.02
N MET A 132 8.06 -1.08 -32.78
CA MET A 132 6.63 -1.15 -32.46
C MET A 132 5.90 0.09 -32.97
N ARG A 133 6.40 1.29 -32.68
CA ARG A 133 5.78 2.55 -33.15
C ARG A 133 5.72 2.69 -34.68
N ARG A 134 6.61 2.03 -35.41
CA ARG A 134 6.65 2.03 -36.88
C ARG A 134 5.79 0.91 -37.49
N HIS A 135 5.32 -0.03 -36.70
CA HIS A 135 4.54 -1.16 -37.19
C HIS A 135 3.12 -0.69 -37.58
N PRO A 136 2.60 -1.02 -38.77
CA PRO A 136 1.30 -0.54 -39.25
C PRO A 136 0.12 -0.84 -38.32
N TYR A 137 0.21 -1.91 -37.53
CA TYR A 137 -0.82 -2.32 -36.58
C TYR A 137 -0.76 -1.56 -35.25
N TRP A 138 0.32 -0.82 -34.97
CA TRP A 138 0.50 -0.12 -33.69
C TRP A 138 -0.49 1.01 -33.46
N SER A 139 -0.88 1.71 -34.53
CA SER A 139 -1.89 2.78 -34.48
C SER A 139 -3.24 2.32 -33.92
N GLN A 140 -3.56 1.03 -34.06
CA GLN A 140 -4.80 0.42 -33.56
C GLN A 140 -4.75 0.11 -32.05
N VAL A 141 -3.55 -0.12 -31.50
CA VAL A 141 -3.33 -0.52 -30.09
C VAL A 141 -2.85 0.67 -29.21
N GLU A 142 -2.52 1.80 -29.84
CA GLU A 142 -1.89 2.96 -29.20
C GLU A 142 -2.78 3.64 -28.14
N ALA A 143 -4.11 3.63 -28.32
CA ALA A 143 -5.05 4.26 -27.39
C ALA A 143 -5.04 3.58 -26.01
N ASP A 144 -5.10 2.25 -25.98
CA ASP A 144 -5.01 1.46 -24.74
C ASP A 144 -3.63 1.58 -24.09
N TYR A 145 -2.57 1.64 -24.91
CA TYR A 145 -1.20 1.81 -24.46
C TYR A 145 -0.97 3.15 -23.73
N ARG A 146 -1.40 4.27 -24.31
CA ARG A 146 -1.19 5.61 -23.73
C ARG A 146 -1.95 5.80 -22.41
N ASN A 147 -3.10 5.16 -22.25
CA ASN A 147 -3.90 5.23 -21.03
C ASN A 147 -3.27 4.43 -19.87
N LYS A 148 -2.68 3.26 -20.16
CA LYS A 148 -2.02 2.40 -19.15
C LYS A 148 -0.69 2.97 -18.65
N GLN A 149 0.06 3.69 -19.49
CA GLN A 149 1.31 4.38 -19.10
C GLN A 149 1.05 5.66 -18.27
N ARG A 150 -0.11 6.31 -18.44
CA ARG A 150 -0.47 7.58 -17.77
C ARG A 150 -1.05 7.42 -16.36
N GLY A 151 -1.47 6.21 -15.96
CA GLY A 151 -1.84 5.88 -14.57
C GLY A 151 -0.65 5.81 -13.59
N ASN A 152 0.50 6.35 -14.00
CA ASN A 152 1.79 6.28 -13.31
C ASN A 152 2.38 7.69 -13.09
N LYS A 153 1.52 8.71 -12.99
CA LYS A 153 1.87 10.05 -12.48
C LYS A 153 1.32 10.23 -11.08
#